data_AF-A0A2M7UEP8-F1
#
_entry.id   AF-A0A2M7UEP8-F1
#
_cell.length_a   1.000
_cell.length_b   1.000
_cell.length_c   1.000
_cell.angle_alpha   90.00
_cell.angle_beta   90.00
_cell.angle_gamma   90.00
#
_symmetry.space_group_name_H-M   'P 1'
#
loop_
_entity.id
_entity.type
_entity.pdbx_description
1 polymer ?
#
loop_
_entity_poly.entity_id
_entity_poly.type
_entity_poly.pdbx_seq_one_letter_code
_entity_poly.pdbx_strand_id
1 'polypeptide(L)'
;MDFLGVNDTNLKVLQQELPVEIFVRGNDITLTGPEQDIINAENVIAEMLAVLTRKKFLDKADVITIIKLSRVGTQSVGEPGLGSVILFTRSDVIKPRTPGQEAYFDAVKVSDMTFALGPAGTGKTYLA
;
A
#
# COMPACT_ATOMS: atom_id res chain seq x y z
N MET A 1 17.44 0.72 -8.98
CA MET A 1 17.19 -0.50 -9.80
C MET A 1 16.26 -1.49 -9.10
N ASP A 2 16.20 -1.53 -7.77
CA ASP A 2 15.38 -2.51 -7.03
C ASP A 2 13.87 -2.41 -7.29
N PHE A 3 13.37 -1.23 -7.70
CA PHE A 3 11.97 -1.01 -8.03
C PHE A 3 11.50 -1.83 -9.25
N LEU A 4 12.27 -1.82 -10.34
CA LEU A 4 11.91 -2.52 -11.58
C LEU A 4 12.02 -4.05 -11.43
N GLY A 5 12.75 -4.51 -10.43
CA GLY A 5 13.07 -5.91 -10.24
C GLY A 5 14.13 -6.40 -11.23
N VAL A 6 14.59 -7.63 -11.04
CA VAL A 6 15.59 -8.25 -11.92
C VAL A 6 14.98 -8.43 -13.32
N ASN A 7 15.66 -7.94 -14.37
CA ASN A 7 15.16 -8.00 -15.76
C ASN A 7 13.76 -7.37 -15.95
N ASP A 8 13.49 -6.30 -15.20
CA ASP A 8 12.24 -5.53 -15.23
C ASP A 8 11.01 -6.36 -14.89
N THR A 9 11.15 -7.41 -14.07
CA THR A 9 10.05 -8.30 -13.71
C THR A 9 8.89 -7.57 -13.04
N ASN A 10 9.16 -6.59 -12.18
CA ASN A 10 8.11 -5.85 -11.48
C ASN A 10 7.42 -4.86 -12.43
N LEU A 11 8.18 -4.22 -13.32
CA LEU A 11 7.63 -3.34 -14.35
C LEU A 11 6.68 -4.11 -15.29
N LYS A 12 7.08 -5.30 -15.74
CA LYS A 12 6.23 -6.16 -16.58
C LYS A 12 4.93 -6.54 -15.89
N VAL A 13 4.96 -6.81 -14.59
CA VAL A 13 3.75 -7.10 -13.80
C VAL A 13 2.84 -5.88 -13.72
N LEU A 14 3.40 -4.69 -13.47
CA LEU A 14 2.62 -3.45 -13.45
C LEU A 14 1.95 -3.19 -14.80
N GLN A 15 2.68 -3.34 -15.91
CA GLN A 15 2.15 -3.17 -17.26
C GLN A 15 1.08 -4.22 -17.64
N GLN A 16 1.13 -5.41 -17.05
CA GLN A 16 0.13 -6.46 -17.29
C GLN A 16 -1.15 -6.26 -16.48
N GLU A 17 -1.04 -5.71 -15.28
CA GLU A 17 -2.15 -5.62 -14.32
C GLU A 17 -2.80 -4.24 -14.25
N LEU A 18 -2.09 -3.18 -14.59
CA LEU A 18 -2.64 -1.82 -14.57
C LEU A 18 -3.06 -1.42 -15.98
N PRO A 19 -4.29 -0.87 -16.16
CA PRO A 19 -4.78 -0.42 -17.46
C PRO A 19 -4.19 0.96 -17.88
N VAL A 20 -2.89 1.17 -17.63
CA VAL A 20 -2.16 2.38 -18.03
C VAL A 20 -0.85 2.01 -18.72
N GLU A 21 -0.40 2.86 -19.63
CA GLU A 21 0.95 2.77 -20.17
C GLU A 21 1.95 3.31 -19.14
N ILE A 22 2.98 2.53 -18.86
CA ILE A 22 4.02 2.86 -17.88
C ILE A 22 5.36 2.90 -18.59
N PHE A 23 5.97 4.07 -18.61
CA PHE A 23 7.32 4.30 -19.13
C PHE A 23 8.25 4.70 -17.99
N VAL A 24 9.44 4.10 -17.95
CA VAL A 24 10.45 4.42 -16.95
C VAL A 24 11.71 4.89 -17.65
N ARG A 25 12.22 6.07 -17.26
CA ARG A 25 13.47 6.63 -17.76
C ARG A 25 14.30 7.14 -16.59
N GLY A 26 15.33 6.39 -16.21
CA GLY A 26 16.14 6.74 -15.04
C GLY A 26 15.30 6.67 -13.76
N ASN A 27 15.07 7.83 -13.14
CA ASN A 27 14.23 7.97 -11.95
C ASN A 27 12.83 8.51 -12.26
N ASP A 28 12.54 8.83 -13.52
CA ASP A 28 11.25 9.36 -13.93
C ASP A 28 10.32 8.22 -14.36
N ILE A 29 9.10 8.24 -13.85
CA ILE A 29 8.02 7.34 -14.26
C ILE A 29 6.94 8.18 -14.94
N THR A 30 6.58 7.82 -16.15
CA THR A 30 5.49 8.45 -16.90
C THR A 30 4.34 7.47 -17.02
N LEU A 31 3.14 7.93 -16.63
CA LEU A 31 1.89 7.18 -16.70
C LEU A 31 0.99 7.82 -17.76
N THR A 32 0.34 7.01 -18.58
CA THR A 32 -0.59 7.50 -19.60
C THR A 32 -1.82 6.59 -19.66
N GLY A 33 -3.00 7.19 -19.57
CA GLY A 33 -4.26 6.48 -19.52
C GLY A 33 -5.38 7.36 -18.96
N PRO A 34 -6.56 6.77 -18.64
CA PRO A 34 -7.65 7.47 -17.98
C PRO A 34 -7.24 7.98 -16.60
N GLU A 35 -7.79 9.13 -16.18
CA GLU A 35 -7.44 9.79 -14.92
C GLU A 35 -7.58 8.86 -13.70
N GLN A 36 -8.67 8.10 -13.60
CA GLN A 36 -8.89 7.16 -12.50
C GLN A 36 -7.84 6.04 -12.47
N ASP A 37 -7.41 5.58 -13.65
CA ASP A 37 -6.43 4.51 -13.77
C ASP A 37 -5.01 5.02 -13.46
N ILE A 38 -4.70 6.28 -13.82
CA ILE A 38 -3.48 6.96 -13.42
C ILE A 38 -3.41 7.09 -11.90
N ILE A 39 -4.47 7.59 -11.25
CA ILE A 39 -4.53 7.72 -9.79
C ILE A 39 -4.31 6.36 -9.11
N ASN A 40 -4.93 5.31 -9.61
CA ASN A 40 -4.73 3.96 -9.07
C ASN A 40 -3.27 3.48 -9.26
N ALA A 41 -2.69 3.73 -10.44
CA ALA A 41 -1.30 3.36 -10.72
C ALA A 41 -0.30 4.15 -9.83
N GLU A 42 -0.54 5.44 -9.60
CA GLU A 42 0.25 6.26 -8.66
C GLU A 42 0.21 5.70 -7.25
N ASN A 43 -0.98 5.32 -6.75
CA ASN A 43 -1.12 4.71 -5.43
C ASN A 43 -0.34 3.40 -5.30
N VAL A 44 -0.41 2.53 -6.32
CA VAL A 44 0.35 1.28 -6.36
C VAL A 44 1.85 1.55 -6.32
N ILE A 45 2.34 2.51 -7.12
CA ILE A 45 3.76 2.84 -7.19
C ILE A 45 4.25 3.43 -5.86
N ALA A 46 3.47 4.33 -5.25
CA ALA A 46 3.79 4.90 -3.95
C ALA A 46 3.92 3.80 -2.87
N GLU A 47 3.03 2.81 -2.89
CA GLU A 47 3.07 1.69 -1.96
C GLU A 47 4.28 0.78 -2.19
N MET A 48 4.59 0.48 -3.45
CA MET A 48 5.81 -0.26 -3.80
C MET A 48 7.07 0.45 -3.28
N LEU A 49 7.16 1.78 -3.40
CA LEU A 49 8.27 2.57 -2.87
C LEU A 49 8.34 2.53 -1.34
N ALA A 50 7.19 2.58 -0.66
CA ALA A 50 7.12 2.47 0.80
C ALA A 50 7.64 1.10 1.28
N VAL A 51 7.22 0.01 0.62
CA VAL A 51 7.68 -1.35 0.93
C VAL A 51 9.18 -1.50 0.66
N LEU A 52 9.69 -1.00 -0.47
CA LEU A 52 11.13 -1.01 -0.77
C LEU A 52 11.95 -0.28 0.29
N THR A 53 11.45 0.86 0.77
CA THR A 53 12.15 1.66 1.79
C THR A 53 12.30 0.86 3.09
N ARG A 54 11.28 0.09 3.48
CA ARG A 54 11.26 -0.73 4.70
C ARG A 54 11.99 -2.08 4.55
N LYS A 55 11.68 -2.83 3.49
CA LYS A 55 12.11 -4.23 3.27
C LYS A 55 13.40 -4.35 2.47
N LYS A 56 13.86 -3.27 1.83
CA LYS A 56 15.03 -3.20 0.92
C LYS A 56 14.92 -4.02 -0.37
N PHE A 57 13.86 -4.80 -0.56
CA PHE A 57 13.57 -5.52 -1.80
C PHE A 57 12.06 -5.68 -2.00
N LEU A 58 11.66 -5.88 -3.25
CA LEU A 58 10.30 -6.22 -3.67
C LEU A 58 10.34 -7.46 -4.55
N ASP A 59 9.64 -8.52 -4.13
CA ASP A 59 9.43 -9.69 -4.99
C ASP A 59 8.11 -9.59 -5.78
N LYS A 60 7.93 -10.46 -6.76
CA LYS A 60 6.73 -10.47 -7.61
C LYS A 60 5.44 -10.67 -6.81
N ALA A 61 5.48 -11.45 -5.72
CA ALA A 61 4.29 -11.71 -4.91
C ALA A 61 3.89 -10.46 -4.12
N ASP A 62 4.86 -9.70 -3.60
CA ASP A 62 4.61 -8.40 -2.97
C ASP A 62 3.92 -7.44 -3.95
N VAL A 63 4.43 -7.31 -5.19
CA VAL A 63 3.86 -6.42 -6.22
C VAL A 63 2.40 -6.79 -6.55
N ILE A 64 2.13 -8.07 -6.79
CA ILE A 64 0.76 -8.56 -7.07
C ILE A 64 -0.16 -8.27 -5.88
N THR A 65 0.34 -8.41 -4.67
CA THR A 65 -0.42 -8.16 -3.44
C THR A 65 -0.80 -6.68 -3.36
N ILE A 66 0.18 -5.78 -3.53
CA ILE A 66 -0.03 -4.33 -3.55
C ILE A 66 -1.10 -3.92 -4.58
N ILE A 67 -1.02 -4.44 -5.81
CA ILE A 67 -2.00 -4.14 -6.87
C ILE A 67 -3.41 -4.61 -6.49
N LYS A 68 -3.55 -5.81 -5.91
CA LYS A 68 -4.87 -6.31 -5.48
C LYS A 68 -5.47 -5.43 -4.40
N LEU A 69 -4.64 -4.93 -3.49
CA LEU A 69 -5.08 -4.13 -2.35
C LEU A 69 -5.49 -2.71 -2.77
N SER A 70 -4.80 -2.11 -3.74
CA SER A 70 -5.18 -0.81 -4.28
C SER A 70 -6.58 -0.85 -4.92
N ARG A 71 -6.91 -1.95 -5.62
CA ARG A 71 -8.25 -2.17 -6.20
C ARG A 71 -9.36 -2.37 -5.17
N VAL A 72 -9.04 -2.84 -3.96
CA VAL A 72 -10.02 -3.01 -2.87
C VAL A 72 -10.20 -1.70 -2.09
N GLY A 73 -9.15 -0.88 -2.00
CA GLY A 73 -9.17 0.44 -1.35
C GLY A 73 -10.02 1.50 -2.06
N THR A 74 -10.29 1.34 -3.37
CA THR A 74 -11.12 2.28 -4.14
C THR A 74 -12.63 2.19 -3.87
N GLN A 75 -13.09 1.20 -3.08
CA GLN A 75 -14.50 1.09 -2.69
C GLN A 75 -14.86 1.89 -1.42
N SER A 76 -13.90 2.44 -0.68
CA SER A 76 -14.19 3.40 0.40
C SER A 76 -14.04 4.81 -0.15
N VAL A 77 -15.18 5.43 -0.47
CA VAL A 77 -15.28 6.87 -0.74
C VAL A 77 -14.83 7.62 0.51
N GLY A 78 -13.62 8.17 0.47
CA GLY A 78 -13.03 8.95 1.56
C GLY A 78 -11.51 8.78 1.60
N GLU A 79 -10.81 9.69 0.92
CA GLU A 79 -9.35 9.92 0.95
C GLU A 79 -8.44 8.70 0.66
N PRO A 80 -7.73 8.66 -0.49
CA PRO A 80 -6.63 7.74 -0.69
C PRO A 80 -5.40 8.26 0.07
N GLY A 81 -5.46 8.19 1.39
CA GLY A 81 -4.36 8.52 2.26
C GLY A 81 -3.54 7.26 2.53
N LEU A 82 -2.28 7.27 2.10
CA LEU A 82 -1.13 6.42 2.51
C LEU A 82 -0.96 6.25 4.04
N GLY A 83 -1.88 6.82 4.82
CA GLY A 83 -1.81 6.97 6.25
C GLY A 83 -2.13 5.71 7.03
N SER A 84 -3.10 4.88 6.64
CA SER A 84 -3.72 3.89 7.56
C SER A 84 -3.19 2.46 7.46
N VAL A 85 -2.22 2.18 6.58
CA VAL A 85 -1.65 0.85 6.43
C VAL A 85 -0.53 0.60 7.45
N ILE A 86 -0.77 -0.33 8.37
CA ILE A 86 0.16 -0.70 9.44
C ILE A 86 1.18 -1.72 8.92
N LEU A 87 0.71 -2.82 8.33
CA LEU A 87 1.55 -3.93 7.89
C LEU A 87 0.96 -4.68 6.70
N PHE A 88 1.82 -5.01 5.73
CA PHE A 88 1.50 -5.94 4.65
C PHE A 88 1.79 -7.37 5.10
N THR A 89 0.80 -8.25 4.98
CA THR A 89 0.99 -9.70 5.17
C THR A 89 0.91 -10.40 3.82
N ARG A 90 1.31 -11.67 3.78
CA ARG A 90 1.35 -12.50 2.56
C ARG A 90 -0.02 -12.64 1.85
N SER A 91 -1.12 -12.35 2.54
CA SER A 91 -2.48 -12.58 2.05
C SER A 91 -3.44 -11.41 2.29
N ASP A 92 -3.06 -10.40 3.08
CA ASP A 92 -3.98 -9.35 3.55
C ASP A 92 -3.19 -8.11 4.05
N VAL A 93 -3.89 -6.98 4.20
CA VAL A 93 -3.36 -5.76 4.82
C VAL A 93 -3.90 -5.60 6.22
N ILE A 94 -2.99 -5.37 7.15
CA ILE A 94 -3.33 -4.85 8.47
C ILE A 94 -3.52 -3.34 8.35
N LYS A 95 -4.79 -2.95 8.33
CA LYS A 95 -5.27 -1.57 8.46
C LYS A 95 -6.39 -1.51 9.50
N PRO A 96 -6.62 -0.36 10.16
CA PRO A 96 -7.78 -0.16 11.01
C PRO A 96 -9.09 -0.61 10.32
N ARG A 97 -9.90 -1.39 11.03
CA ARG A 97 -11.20 -1.90 10.55
C ARG A 97 -12.39 -1.31 11.30
N THR A 98 -12.14 -0.58 12.40
CA THR A 98 -13.17 0.03 13.24
C THR A 98 -12.78 1.46 13.61
N PRO A 99 -13.74 2.35 13.96
CA PRO A 99 -13.42 3.72 14.37
C PRO A 99 -12.47 3.78 15.58
N GLY A 100 -12.59 2.84 16.52
CA GLY A 100 -11.69 2.77 17.68
C GLY A 100 -10.26 2.35 17.30
N GLN A 101 -10.12 1.53 16.27
CA GLN A 101 -8.84 1.13 15.69
C GLN A 101 -8.17 2.29 14.94
N GLU A 102 -8.96 3.14 14.29
CA GLU A 102 -8.49 4.32 13.57
C GLU A 102 -7.97 5.37 14.56
N ALA A 103 -8.74 5.67 15.61
CA ALA A 103 -8.32 6.54 16.70
C ALA A 103 -7.07 6.02 17.43
N TYR A 104 -6.96 4.71 17.63
CA TYR A 104 -5.74 4.10 18.20
C TYR A 104 -4.54 4.32 17.29
N PHE A 105 -4.71 4.09 15.99
CA PHE A 105 -3.65 4.24 15.01
C PHE A 105 -3.13 5.69 14.91
N ASP A 106 -4.03 6.67 14.92
CA ASP A 106 -3.65 8.09 14.93
C ASP A 106 -2.95 8.49 16.24
N ALA A 107 -3.41 7.98 17.38
CA ALA A 107 -2.78 8.24 18.67
C ALA A 107 -1.34 7.72 18.75
N VAL A 108 -1.05 6.55 18.18
CA VAL A 108 0.30 5.97 18.08
C VAL A 108 1.24 6.84 17.24
N LYS A 109 0.75 7.53 16.21
CA LYS A 109 1.60 8.38 15.35
C LYS A 109 2.15 9.62 16.03
N VAL A 110 1.41 10.15 17.01
CA VAL A 110 1.70 11.46 17.61
C VAL A 110 2.16 11.37 19.07
N SER A 111 2.25 10.16 19.63
CA SER A 111 2.55 9.93 21.04
C SER A 111 3.72 8.94 21.20
N ASP A 112 4.64 9.23 22.12
CA ASP A 112 5.75 8.32 22.45
C ASP A 112 5.28 7.00 23.08
N MET A 113 4.10 7.00 23.71
CA MET A 113 3.50 5.83 24.33
C MET A 113 1.97 5.92 24.28
N THR A 114 1.32 4.87 23.76
CA THR A 114 -0.14 4.78 23.62
C THR A 114 -0.67 3.50 24.26
N PHE A 115 -1.63 3.63 25.18
CA PHE A 115 -2.29 2.50 25.83
C PHE A 115 -3.65 2.20 25.18
N ALA A 116 -3.80 1.01 24.60
CA ALA A 116 -5.08 0.54 24.07
C ALA A 116 -5.93 -0.13 25.17
N LEU A 117 -7.02 0.50 25.58
CA LEU A 117 -7.98 -0.05 26.54
C LEU A 117 -9.24 -0.56 25.82
N GLY A 118 -9.70 -1.76 26.16
CA GLY A 118 -10.97 -2.29 25.66
C GLY A 118 -11.21 -3.76 26.01
N PRO A 119 -12.46 -4.24 26.00
CA PRO A 119 -12.81 -5.62 26.34
C PRO A 119 -12.14 -6.66 25.43
N ALA A 120 -12.01 -7.90 25.89
CA ALA A 120 -11.45 -8.98 25.07
C ALA A 120 -12.20 -9.11 23.73
N GLY A 121 -11.47 -9.40 22.65
CA GLY A 121 -12.06 -9.57 21.31
C GLY A 121 -12.21 -8.29 20.47
N THR A 122 -11.86 -7.10 20.96
CA THR A 122 -11.95 -5.84 20.17
C THR A 122 -10.81 -5.61 19.16
N GLY A 123 -10.03 -6.64 18.85
CA GLY A 123 -8.99 -6.56 17.83
C GLY A 123 -7.77 -5.70 18.18
N LYS A 124 -7.47 -5.48 19.47
CA LYS A 124 -6.27 -4.75 19.92
C LYS A 124 -4.97 -5.38 19.40
N THR A 125 -4.89 -6.71 19.41
CA THR A 125 -3.73 -7.47 18.89
C THR A 125 -3.63 -7.43 17.36
N TYR A 126 -4.72 -7.11 16.67
CA TYR A 126 -4.71 -7.10 15.20
C TYR A 126 -3.91 -5.92 14.64
N LEU A 127 -3.81 -4.80 15.35
CA LEU A 127 -3.02 -3.62 14.96
C LEU A 127 -1.65 -3.51 15.65
N ALA A 128 -1.35 -4.41 16.59
CA ALA A 128 -0.13 -4.37 17.41
C ALA A 128 1.03 -5.15 16.78
#